data_AF-A0A1V6CF02-F1
#
_entry.id   AF-A0A1V6CF02-F1
#
_cell.length_a   1.000
_cell.length_b   1.000
_cell.length_c   1.000
_cell.angle_alpha   90.00
_cell.angle_beta   90.00
_cell.angle_gamma   90.00
#
_symmetry.space_group_name_H-M   'P 1'
#
loop_
_entity.id
_entity.type
_entity.pdbx_description
1 polymer ?
#
loop_
_entity_poly.entity_id
_entity_poly.type
_entity_poly.pdbx_seq_one_letter_code
_entity_poly.pdbx_strand_id
1 'polypeptide(L)'
;MYLYLTLYRKPFLEILTGRKNIEYRERKQFWDKKLQKEYNVAVFRNGYNASSPKMYREIVKIVKCEKEWRIYLGKILKVENVESIVQYNSPDDLTKKIKNFNIGGGNNKDVYAL
;
A
#
# COMPACT_ATOMS: atom_id res chain seq x y z
N MET A 1 -5.96 -13.82 -5.60
CA MET A 1 -7.12 -13.00 -5.17
C MET A 1 -6.66 -11.71 -4.49
N TYR A 2 -7.44 -10.61 -4.57
CA TYR A 2 -7.10 -9.30 -3.98
C TYR A 2 -7.76 -9.07 -2.61
N LEU A 3 -6.98 -8.56 -1.66
CA LEU A 3 -7.46 -8.10 -0.35
C LEU A 3 -7.51 -6.58 -0.31
N TYR A 4 -8.70 -6.01 -0.40
CA TYR A 4 -8.91 -4.55 -0.34
C TYR A 4 -8.97 -4.05 1.11
N LEU A 5 -8.15 -3.04 1.42
CA LEU A 5 -8.02 -2.44 2.74
C LEU A 5 -7.91 -0.92 2.62
N THR A 6 -8.73 -0.19 3.38
CA THR A 6 -8.55 1.26 3.56
C THR A 6 -7.63 1.49 4.76
N LEU A 7 -6.66 2.38 4.58
CA LEU A 7 -5.68 2.78 5.59
C LEU A 7 -5.75 4.29 5.85
N TYR A 8 -5.48 4.67 7.10
CA TYR A 8 -5.12 6.05 7.42
C TYR A 8 -3.79 6.45 6.76
N ARG A 9 -3.55 7.76 6.69
CA ARG A 9 -2.41 8.35 5.97
C ARG A 9 -1.06 7.79 6.43
N LYS A 10 -0.82 7.77 7.74
CA LYS A 10 0.47 7.34 8.32
C LYS A 10 0.85 5.90 7.94
N PRO A 11 0.05 4.85 8.22
CA PRO A 11 0.41 3.48 7.85
C PRO A 11 0.51 3.28 6.33
N PHE A 12 -0.30 3.99 5.55
CA PHE A 12 -0.19 3.95 4.08
C PHE A 12 1.20 4.43 3.62
N LEU A 13 1.66 5.57 4.14
CA LEU A 13 2.97 6.15 3.84
C LEU A 13 4.12 5.29 4.36
N GLU A 14 4.00 4.72 5.55
CA GLU A 14 5.02 3.83 6.10
C GLU A 14 5.20 2.59 5.22
N ILE A 15 4.11 2.02 4.69
CA ILE A 15 4.19 0.89 3.76
C ILE A 15 4.75 1.35 2.41
N LEU A 16 4.28 2.49 1.89
CA LEU A 16 4.74 3.06 0.61
C LEU A 16 6.24 3.36 0.62
N THR A 17 6.75 3.87 1.73
CA THR A 17 8.18 4.20 1.92
C THR A 17 9.03 2.99 2.29
N GLY A 18 8.42 1.83 2.55
CA GLY A 18 9.10 0.61 3.00
C GLY A 18 9.51 0.60 4.48
N ARG A 19 9.04 1.57 5.28
CA ARG A 19 9.25 1.58 6.75
C ARG A 19 8.40 0.53 7.47
N LYS A 20 7.32 0.08 6.84
CA LYS A 20 6.40 -0.94 7.37
C LYS A 20 6.14 -2.02 6.33
N ASN A 21 6.39 -3.28 6.68
CA ASN A 21 6.19 -4.44 5.81
C ASN A 21 5.15 -5.44 6.36
N ILE A 22 4.49 -5.11 7.47
CA ILE A 22 3.42 -5.92 8.05
C ILE A 22 2.21 -5.03 8.30
N GLU A 23 1.05 -5.43 7.78
CA GLU A 23 -0.24 -4.87 8.16
C GLU A 23 -0.88 -5.73 9.24
N TYR A 24 -1.36 -5.08 10.30
CA TYR A 24 -1.96 -5.75 11.46
C TYR A 24 -3.47 -5.52 11.46
N ARG A 25 -4.23 -6.56 11.81
CA ARG A 25 -5.68 -6.45 12.02
C ARG A 25 -6.09 -7.14 13.31
N GLU A 26 -6.78 -6.41 14.16
CA GLU A 26 -7.33 -6.94 15.41
C GLU A 26 -8.23 -8.17 15.17
N ARG A 27 -8.21 -9.12 16.11
CA ARG A 27 -9.12 -10.27 16.08
C ARG A 27 -10.55 -9.84 16.32
N LYS A 28 -11.27 -9.64 15.21
CA LYS A 28 -12.72 -9.41 15.17
C LYS A 28 -13.35 -10.44 14.23
N GLN A 29 -14.60 -10.82 14.48
CA GLN A 29 -15.32 -11.84 13.68
C GLN A 29 -15.24 -11.57 12.18
N PHE A 30 -15.35 -10.30 11.77
CA PHE A 30 -15.19 -9.88 10.38
C PHE A 30 -13.81 -10.23 9.81
N TRP A 31 -12.72 -9.93 10.52
CA TRP A 31 -11.36 -10.21 10.06
C TRP A 31 -11.05 -11.70 10.09
N ASP A 32 -11.53 -12.43 11.09
CA ASP A 32 -11.37 -13.87 11.17
C ASP A 32 -12.01 -14.57 9.97
N LYS A 33 -13.24 -14.19 9.61
CA LYS A 33 -13.91 -14.73 8.43
C LYS A 33 -13.24 -14.30 7.12
N LYS A 34 -12.76 -13.04 7.05
CA LYS A 34 -12.19 -12.49 5.82
C LYS A 34 -10.80 -13.06 5.53
N LEU A 35 -9.93 -13.13 6.54
CA LEU A 35 -8.50 -13.47 6.39
C LEU A 35 -8.20 -14.96 6.46
N GLN A 36 -9.21 -15.81 6.65
CA GLN A 36 -9.10 -17.26 6.42
C GLN A 36 -8.99 -17.64 4.93
N LYS A 37 -9.31 -16.71 4.03
CA LYS A 37 -9.17 -16.91 2.58
C LYS A 37 -7.75 -16.63 2.13
N GLU A 38 -7.36 -17.25 1.03
CA GLU A 38 -6.06 -17.00 0.40
C GLU A 38 -6.08 -15.72 -0.44
N TYR A 39 -5.09 -14.86 -0.21
CA TYR A 39 -4.88 -13.64 -0.97
C TYR A 39 -3.41 -13.50 -1.35
N ASN A 40 -3.16 -13.00 -2.55
CA ASN A 40 -1.80 -12.89 -3.10
C ASN A 40 -1.39 -11.42 -3.23
N VAL A 41 -2.37 -10.51 -3.20
CA VAL A 41 -2.14 -9.07 -3.34
C VAL A 41 -3.03 -8.31 -2.35
N ALA A 42 -2.43 -7.42 -1.57
CA ALA A 42 -3.12 -6.42 -0.76
C ALA A 42 -3.25 -5.13 -1.58
N VAL A 43 -4.48 -4.62 -1.66
CA VAL A 43 -4.78 -3.34 -2.30
C VAL A 43 -5.12 -2.34 -1.21
N PHE A 44 -4.15 -1.49 -0.90
CA PHE A 44 -4.31 -0.42 0.07
C PHE A 44 -4.87 0.82 -0.59
N ARG A 45 -5.86 1.45 0.03
CA ARG A 45 -6.41 2.75 -0.36
C ARG A 45 -6.28 3.74 0.78
N ASN A 46 -5.95 4.99 0.48
CA ASN A 46 -6.06 6.09 1.43
C ASN A 46 -7.26 6.98 1.06
N GLY A 47 -8.42 6.69 1.64
CA GLY A 47 -9.68 7.36 1.31
C GLY A 47 -10.65 6.50 0.49
N TYR A 48 -11.82 7.07 0.20
CA TYR A 48 -12.93 6.36 -0.44
C TYR A 48 -13.26 6.85 -1.86
N ASN A 49 -12.82 8.05 -2.25
CA ASN A 49 -13.09 8.61 -3.58
C ASN A 49 -12.34 7.85 -4.70
N ALA A 50 -12.82 7.95 -5.94
CA ALA A 50 -12.26 7.21 -7.08
C ALA A 50 -10.77 7.52 -7.31
N SER A 51 -10.38 8.77 -7.06
CA SER A 51 -9.01 9.28 -7.17
C SER A 51 -8.13 9.03 -5.93
N SER A 52 -8.62 8.29 -4.93
CA SER A 52 -7.87 8.05 -3.69
C SER A 52 -6.56 7.34 -4.00
N PRO A 53 -5.44 7.72 -3.34
CA PRO A 53 -4.18 7.01 -3.46
C PRO A 53 -4.36 5.51 -3.26
N LYS A 54 -3.79 4.71 -4.17
CA LYS A 54 -3.79 3.24 -4.07
C LYS A 54 -2.38 2.69 -4.17
N MET A 55 -2.17 1.58 -3.48
CA MET A 55 -0.93 0.82 -3.53
C MET A 55 -1.24 -0.67 -3.52
N TYR A 56 -0.64 -1.41 -4.45
CA TYR A 56 -0.74 -2.84 -4.59
C TYR A 56 0.54 -3.47 -4.06
N ARG A 57 0.42 -4.34 -3.06
CA ARG A 57 1.53 -5.04 -2.41
C ARG A 57 1.33 -6.53 -2.55
N GLU A 58 2.39 -7.23 -2.92
CA GLU A 58 2.41 -8.69 -2.80
C GLU A 58 2.14 -9.11 -1.35
N ILE A 59 1.35 -10.17 -1.15
CA ILE A 59 1.18 -10.82 0.15
C ILE A 59 2.08 -12.04 0.17
N VAL A 60 3.05 -12.04 1.07
CA VAL A 60 3.98 -13.17 1.26
C VAL A 60 3.34 -14.25 2.12
N LYS A 61 2.67 -13.85 3.21
CA LYS A 61 1.92 -14.74 4.09
C LYS A 61 0.93 -13.98 4.95
N ILE A 62 -0.14 -14.66 5.36
CA ILE A 62 -1.11 -14.19 6.34
C ILE A 62 -1.04 -15.14 7.53
N VAL A 63 -0.81 -14.59 8.72
CA VAL A 63 -0.68 -15.38 9.95
C VAL A 63 -1.73 -14.96 10.95
N LYS A 64 -2.44 -15.94 11.50
CA LYS A 64 -3.34 -15.76 12.64
C LYS A 64 -2.54 -15.88 13.93
N CYS A 65 -2.56 -14.85 14.75
CA CYS A 65 -2.02 -14.86 16.11
C CYS A 65 -3.17 -14.76 17.13
N GLU A 66 -2.84 -14.90 18.42
CA GLU A 66 -3.82 -14.87 19.50
C GLU A 66 -4.64 -13.57 19.49
N LYS A 67 -3.98 -12.41 19.40
CA LYS A 67 -4.61 -11.08 19.49
C LYS A 67 -4.84 -10.37 18.16
N GLU A 68 -4.21 -10.85 17.09
CA GLU A 68 -4.22 -10.16 15.79
C GLU A 68 -4.00 -11.10 14.60
N TRP A 69 -4.29 -10.60 13.41
CA TRP A 69 -3.79 -11.11 12.14
C TRP A 69 -2.63 -10.26 11.65
N ARG A 70 -1.65 -10.92 11.03
CA ARG A 70 -0.46 -10.30 10.43
C ARG A 70 -0.42 -10.60 8.95
N ILE A 71 -0.43 -9.56 8.13
CA ILE A 71 -0.33 -9.65 6.67
C ILE A 71 1.08 -9.18 6.30
N TYR A 72 1.95 -10.12 5.93
CA TYR A 72 3.33 -9.85 5.54
C TYR A 72 3.38 -9.42 4.08
N LEU A 73 3.99 -8.28 3.82
CA LEU A 73 3.97 -7.60 2.53
C LEU A 73 5.32 -7.75 1.81
N GLY A 74 5.28 -8.18 0.55
CA GLY A 74 6.42 -8.39 -0.34
C GLY A 74 6.82 -7.12 -1.09
N LYS A 75 6.99 -7.18 -2.41
CA LYS A 75 7.31 -5.99 -3.22
C LYS A 75 6.09 -5.11 -3.50
N ILE A 76 6.34 -3.84 -3.86
CA ILE A 76 5.30 -2.97 -4.45
C ILE A 76 5.09 -3.47 -5.88
N LEU A 77 3.84 -3.74 -6.24
CA LEU A 77 3.47 -4.18 -7.59
C LEU A 77 2.99 -3.00 -8.45
N LYS A 78 2.30 -2.04 -7.83
CA LYS A 78 1.73 -0.86 -8.50
C LYS A 78 1.37 0.22 -7.48
N VAL A 79 1.42 1.49 -7.90
CA VAL A 79 0.87 2.64 -7.18
C VAL A 79 -0.01 3.49 -8.10
N GLU A 80 -0.99 4.17 -7.54
CA GLU A 80 -1.90 5.08 -8.26
C GLU A 80 -2.17 6.33 -7.40
N ASN A 81 -2.15 7.52 -7.99
CA ASN A 81 -2.53 8.79 -7.36
C ASN A 81 -1.82 9.12 -6.04
N VAL A 82 -0.57 8.66 -5.86
CA VAL A 82 0.18 8.84 -4.60
C VAL A 82 0.87 10.20 -4.50
N GLU A 83 0.96 10.95 -5.58
CA GLU A 83 1.60 12.26 -5.65
C GLU A 83 0.94 13.22 -4.65
N SER A 84 -0.39 13.18 -4.56
CA SER A 84 -1.21 13.98 -3.65
C SER A 84 -0.90 13.76 -2.16
N ILE A 85 -0.41 12.58 -1.77
CA ILE A 85 -0.09 12.24 -0.38
C ILE A 85 1.39 12.43 -0.07
N VAL A 86 2.26 12.36 -1.09
CA VAL A 86 3.71 12.48 -0.96
C VAL A 86 4.17 13.94 -0.82
N GLN A 87 3.58 14.87 -1.57
CA GLN A 87 3.95 16.30 -1.55
C GLN A 87 3.87 16.94 -0.15
N TYR A 88 3.01 16.41 0.73
CA TYR A 88 2.79 16.93 2.08
C TYR A 88 3.82 16.46 3.14
N ASN A 89 4.82 15.62 2.83
CA ASN A 89 5.75 15.06 3.84
C ASN A 89 7.24 15.42 3.67
N SER A 90 7.58 16.56 3.09
CA SER A 90 8.93 16.94 2.65
C SER A 90 9.27 16.36 1.25
N PRO A 91 9.38 17.22 0.22
CA PRO A 91 9.54 16.82 -1.18
C PRO A 91 10.80 16.00 -1.50
N ASP A 92 11.87 16.11 -0.73
CA ASP A 92 13.21 15.78 -1.23
C ASP A 92 13.59 14.29 -1.11
N ASP A 93 12.99 13.56 -0.16
CA ASP A 93 13.41 12.20 0.18
C ASP A 93 12.57 11.12 -0.51
N LEU A 94 11.25 11.34 -0.61
CA LEU A 94 10.33 10.40 -1.26
C LEU A 94 10.34 10.51 -2.77
N THR A 95 10.49 11.72 -3.32
CA THR A 95 10.51 11.94 -4.78
C THR A 95 11.72 11.24 -5.42
N LYS A 96 12.87 11.24 -4.73
CA LYS A 96 14.06 10.46 -5.14
C LYS A 96 13.81 8.95 -5.09
N LYS A 97 13.11 8.46 -4.06
CA LYS A 97 12.81 7.03 -3.90
C LYS A 97 11.77 6.53 -4.91
N ILE A 98 10.73 7.31 -5.21
CA ILE A 98 9.70 6.99 -6.21
C ILE A 98 10.26 7.01 -7.63
N LYS A 99 11.15 7.96 -7.97
CA LYS A 99 11.84 7.96 -9.28
C LYS A 99 12.60 6.65 -9.54
N ASN A 100 13.17 6.03 -8.50
CA ASN A 100 13.85 4.74 -8.62
C ASN A 100 12.89 3.53 -8.76
N PHE A 101 11.62 3.66 -8.35
CA PHE A 101 10.60 2.62 -8.58
C PHE A 101 10.02 2.65 -10.01
N ASN A 102 10.05 3.79 -10.69
CA ASN A 102 9.50 3.97 -12.04
C ASN A 102 10.47 3.60 -13.18
N ILE A 103 11.68 3.11 -12.90
CA ILE A 103 12.65 2.65 -13.93
C ILE A 103 12.35 1.19 -14.32
N GLY A 104 11.08 0.89 -14.57
CA GLY A 104 10.57 -0.47 -14.79
C GLY A 104 9.23 -0.48 -15.51
N GLY A 105 9.14 0.21 -16.65
CA GLY A 105 8.05 0.05 -17.61
C GLY A 105 6.95 1.12 -17.54
N GLY A 106 6.93 2.01 -18.53
CA GLY A 106 5.82 2.93 -18.79
C GLY A 106 6.32 4.29 -19.28
N ASN A 107 5.97 4.66 -20.51
CA ASN A 107 6.47 5.82 -21.25
C ASN A 107 6.32 7.15 -20.48
N ASN A 108 7.46 7.79 -20.19
CA ASN A 108 7.56 9.20 -19.82
C ASN A 108 7.21 10.06 -21.04
N LYS A 109 6.05 10.73 -21.03
CA LYS A 109 5.87 11.95 -21.84
C LYS A 109 5.19 13.13 -21.17
N ASP A 110 4.47 12.97 -20.05
CA ASP A 110 3.75 14.10 -19.48
C ASP A 110 4.03 14.26 -17.98
N VAL A 111 5.22 14.77 -17.63
CA VAL A 111 5.47 15.23 -16.26
C VAL A 111 6.21 16.56 -16.32
N TYR A 112 5.56 17.59 -15.78
CA TYR A 112 5.94 19.01 -15.68
C TYR A 112 5.52 19.91 -16.85
N ALA A 113 4.21 20.17 -16.94
CA ALA A 113 3.72 21.50 -17.26
C ALA A 113 2.58 21.84 -16.29
N LEU A 114 2.83 22.90 -15.50
CA LEU A 114 1.98 23.57 -14.48
C LEU A 114 1.93 22.94 -13.09
#